data_AF-A0A0M8WKK8-F1
#
_entry.id   AF-A0A0M8WKK8-F1
#
_cell.length_a   1.000
_cell.length_b   1.000
_cell.length_c   1.000
_cell.angle_alpha   90.00
_cell.angle_beta   90.00
_cell.angle_gamma   90.00
#
_symmetry.space_group_name_H-M   'P 1'
#
loop_
_entity.id
_entity.type
_entity.pdbx_description
1 polymer ?
#
loop_
_entity_poly.entity_id
_entity_poly.type
_entity_poly.pdbx_seq_one_letter_code
_entity_poly.pdbx_strand_id
1 'polypeptide(L)' 'MTYRYRDADGHEIELTPETDLDGQSVVTIWARSRYARVPVRIPVDHLEEFIAGARDTARQAARQEQPA' A
#
# COMPACT_ATOMS: atom_id res chain seq x y z
N MET A 1 -2.69 4.76 -14.91
CA MET A 1 -2.49 3.30 -14.97
C MET A 1 -2.68 2.76 -13.56
N THR A 2 -3.47 1.69 -13.39
CA THR A 2 -3.79 1.11 -12.08
C THR A 2 -2.94 -0.13 -11.86
N TYR A 3 -2.26 -0.23 -10.73
CA TYR A 3 -1.52 -1.44 -10.35
C TYR A 3 -2.39 -2.33 -9.46
N ARG A 4 -2.34 -3.63 -9.69
CA ARG A 4 -3.08 -4.63 -8.91
C ARG A 4 -2.13 -5.70 -8.43
N TYR A 5 -2.17 -5.96 -7.13
CA TYR A 5 -1.49 -7.06 -6.48
C TYR A 5 -2.53 -8.04 -5.94
N ARG A 6 -2.26 -9.33 -6.09
CA ARG A 6 -3.04 -10.41 -5.50
C ARG A 6 -2.11 -11.44 -4.90
N ASP A 7 -2.32 -11.81 -3.64
CA ASP A 7 -1.53 -12.85 -2.97
C ASP A 7 -2.09 -14.26 -3.23
N ALA A 8 -1.39 -15.27 -2.70
CA ALA A 8 -1.78 -16.68 -2.84
C ALA A 8 -3.11 -17.02 -2.14
N ASP A 9 -3.47 -16.26 -1.11
CA ASP A 9 -4.72 -16.42 -0.35
C ASP A 9 -5.90 -15.67 -1.01
N GLY A 10 -5.64 -14.94 -2.08
CA GLY A 10 -6.64 -14.20 -2.86
C GLY A 10 -6.97 -12.82 -2.32
N HIS A 11 -6.17 -12.28 -1.39
CA HIS A 11 -6.29 -10.88 -0.99
C HIS A 11 -5.83 -9.98 -2.13
N GLU A 12 -6.58 -8.90 -2.38
CA GLU A 12 -6.32 -7.96 -3.47
C GLU A 12 -6.01 -6.57 -2.92
N ILE A 13 -4.97 -5.97 -3.48
CA ILE A 13 -4.58 -4.58 -3.27
C ILE A 13 -4.59 -3.88 -4.63
N GLU A 14 -5.31 -2.77 -4.73
CA GLU A 14 -5.35 -1.94 -5.94
C GLU A 14 -4.76 -0.56 -5.65
N LEU A 15 -3.88 -0.08 -6.53
CA LEU A 15 -3.27 1.25 -6.48
C LEU A 15 -3.78 2.09 -7.65
N THR A 16 -4.53 3.15 -7.34
CA THR A 16 -5.09 4.09 -8.33
C THR A 16 -4.50 5.49 -8.14
N PRO A 17 -4.01 6.14 -9.22
CA PRO A 17 -3.74 7.58 -9.16
C PRO A 17 -5.07 8.32 -9.11
N GLU A 18 -5.22 9.23 -8.15
CA GLU A 18 -6.42 10.01 -7.90
C GLU A 18 -6.06 11.46 -7.58
N THR A 19 -7.09 12.31 -7.52
CA THR A 19 -7.01 13.65 -6.97
C THR A 19 -7.85 13.69 -5.71
N ASP A 20 -7.31 14.19 -4.61
CA ASP A 20 -8.05 14.32 -3.36
C ASP A 20 -9.02 15.52 -3.38
N LEU A 21 -9.70 15.77 -2.25
CA LEU A 21 -10.69 16.85 -2.14
C LEU A 21 -10.07 18.25 -2.18
N ASP A 22 -8.77 18.36 -1.90
CA ASP A 22 -8.01 19.62 -1.90
C ASP A 22 -7.28 19.86 -3.23
N GLY A 23 -7.46 18.97 -4.20
CA GLY A 23 -6.85 19.07 -5.54
C GLY A 23 -5.44 18.49 -5.63
N GLN A 24 -4.96 17.81 -4.59
CA GLN A 24 -3.62 17.22 -4.59
C GLN A 24 -3.61 15.87 -5.32
N SER A 25 -2.52 15.59 -6.03
CA SER A 25 -2.31 14.28 -6.66
C SER A 25 -1.91 13.26 -5.60
N VAL A 26 -2.68 12.17 -5.51
CA VAL A 26 -2.47 11.09 -4.55
C VAL A 26 -2.44 9.73 -5.26
N VAL A 27 -1.79 8.76 -4.64
CA VAL A 27 -2.00 7.35 -4.92
C VAL A 27 -2.90 6.78 -3.83
N THR A 28 -4.05 6.24 -4.22
CA THR A 28 -4.96 5.55 -3.32
C THR A 28 -4.68 4.05 -3.34
N ILE A 29 -4.34 3.49 -2.18
CA ILE A 29 -4.24 2.05 -1.95
C ILE A 29 -5.60 1.57 -1.43
N TRP A 30 -6.24 0.71 -2.21
CA TRP A 30 -7.47 0.02 -1.86
C TRP A 30 -7.15 -1.39 -1.38
N ALA A 31 -7.13 -1.59 -0.07
CA ALA A 31 -7.07 -2.93 0.51
C ALA A 31 -8.49 -3.50 0.58
N ARG A 32 -8.73 -4.62 -0.12
CA ARG A 32 -10.02 -5.30 -0.10
C ARG A 32 -9.96 -6.51 0.82
N SER A 33 -10.78 -6.49 1.87
CA SER A 33 -11.08 -7.67 2.68
C SER A 33 -12.52 -8.14 2.41
N ARG A 34 -12.89 -9.31 2.96
CA ARG A 34 -14.27 -9.83 2.90
C ARG A 34 -15.32 -8.93 3.58
N TYR A 35 -14.90 -8.01 4.46
CA TYR A 35 -15.80 -7.18 5.26
C TYR A 35 -15.68 -5.68 5.00
N ALA A 36 -14.54 -5.21 4.52
CA ALA A 36 -14.29 -3.78 4.32
C ALA A 36 -13.34 -3.52 3.15
N ARG A 37 -13.58 -2.40 2.47
CA ARG A 37 -12.67 -1.78 1.51
C ARG A 37 -12.24 -0.44 2.09
N VAL A 38 -10.98 -0.34 2.52
CA VAL A 38 -10.45 0.87 3.17
C VAL A 38 -9.45 1.55 2.23
N PRO A 39 -9.67 2.83 1.86
CA PRO A 39 -8.69 3.60 1.11
C PRO A 39 -7.62 4.18 2.03
N VAL A 40 -6.36 4.02 1.65
CA VAL A 40 -5.24 4.79 2.19
C VAL A 40 -4.73 5.71 1.08
N ARG A 41 -4.74 7.02 1.33
CA ARG A 41 -4.29 8.03 0.35
C ARG A 41 -2.90 8.49 0.71
N ILE A 42 -1.99 8.48 -0.26
CA ILE A 42 -0.62 8.89 -0.10
C ILE A 42 -0.34 9.97 -1.14
N PRO A 43 0.04 11.20 -0.74
CA PRO A 43 0.49 12.21 -1.67
C PRO A 43 1.64 11.71 -2.54
N VAL A 44 1.61 12.03 -3.83
CA VAL A 44 2.59 11.50 -4.81
C VAL A 44 4.03 11.91 -4.46
N ASP A 45 4.23 13.08 -3.88
CA ASP A 45 5.52 13.60 -3.43
C ASP A 45 6.10 12.84 -2.21
N HIS A 46 5.26 12.16 -1.44
CA HIS A 46 5.65 11.32 -0.30
C HIS A 46 5.72 9.82 -0.63
N LEU A 47 5.39 9.43 -1.87
CA LEU A 47 5.24 8.02 -2.24
C LEU A 47 6.55 7.23 -2.13
N GLU A 48 7.68 7.80 -2.56
CA GLU A 48 8.98 7.13 -2.50
C GLU A 48 9.44 6.91 -1.05
N GLU A 49 9.21 7.88 -0.17
CA GLU A 49 9.49 7.76 1.27
C GLU A 49 8.65 6.65 1.90
N PHE A 50 7.35 6.61 1.58
CA PHE A 50 6.45 5.54 2.04
C PHE A 50 6.94 4.17 1.58
N ILE A 51 7.33 4.00 0.31
CA ILE A 51 7.84 2.74 -0.24
C ILE A 51 9.13 2.33 0.48
N ALA A 52 10.04 3.27 0.75
CA ALA A 52 11.27 3.00 1.49
C ALA A 52 10.97 2.50 2.91
N GLY A 53 10.06 3.15 3.63
CA GLY A 53 9.62 2.74 4.97
C GLY A 53 8.93 1.37 4.97
N ALA A 54 8.07 1.09 3.98
CA ALA A 54 7.42 -0.20 3.82
C ALA A 54 8.45 -1.33 3.59
N ARG A 55 9.45 -1.10 2.72
CA ARG A 55 10.55 -2.05 2.49
C ARG A 55 11.37 -2.30 3.74
N ASP A 56 11.65 -1.25 4.52
CA ASP A 56 12.40 -1.42 5.75
C ASP A 56 11.63 -2.22 6.81
N THR A 57 10.35 -1.90 6.98
CA THR A 57 9.44 -2.64 7.85
C THR A 57 9.39 -4.12 7.47
N ALA A 58 9.30 -4.44 6.18
CA ALA A 58 9.32 -5.83 5.70
C ALA A 58 10.63 -6.57 6.07
N ARG A 59 11.78 -5.88 5.97
CA ARG A 59 13.07 -6.47 6.39
C ARG A 59 13.12 -6.72 7.90
N GLN A 60 12.54 -5.83 8.71
CA GLN A 60 12.48 -6.01 10.16
C GLN A 60 11.60 -7.20 10.54
N ALA A 61 10.43 -7.36 9.90
CA ALA A 61 9.54 -8.50 10.12
C ALA A 61 10.23 -9.83 9.80
N ALA A 62 10.90 -9.93 8.66
CA ALA A 62 11.62 -11.14 8.27
C ALA A 62 12.75 -11.53 9.24
N ARG A 63 13.37 -10.55 9.92
CA ARG A 63 14.39 -10.81 10.96
C ARG A 63 13.78 -11.35 12.25
N GLN A 64 12.54 -10.99 12.57
CA GLN A 64 11.84 -11.50 13.75
C GLN A 64 11.35 -12.94 13.57
N GLU A 65 11.10 -13.35 12.33
CA GLU A 65 10.67 -14.72 11.98
C GLU A 65 11.81 -15.76 12.02
N GLN A 66 13.07 -15.32 12.09
CA GLN A 66 14.22 -16.22 12.25
C GLN A 66 14.57 -16.36 13.74
N PRO A 67 14.29 -17.50 14.39
CA PRO A 67 14.80 -17.76 15.73
C PRO A 67 16.33 -17.85 15.69
N ALA A 68 16.96 -17.33 16.74
CA ALA A 68 18.41 -17.38 16.96
C ALA A 68 18.95 -18.82 17.02
#